data_AF-A0A4R6C3A0-F1
#
_entry.id   AF-A0A4R6C3A0-F1
#
_cell.length_a   1.000
_cell.length_b   1.000
_cell.length_c   1.000
_cell.angle_alpha   90.00
_cell.angle_beta   90.00
_cell.angle_gamma   90.00
#
_symmetry.space_group_name_H-M   'P 1'
#
loop_
_entity.id
_entity.type
_entity.pdbx_description
1 polymer ?
#
loop_
_entity_poly.entity_id
_entity_poly.type
_entity_poly.pdbx_seq_one_letter_code
_entity_poly.pdbx_strand_id
1 'polypeptide(L)'
;MSPLHLKVWLYILMKARHEADETKGFERGECLISIPEIQEVCSYKVGYRTEKPTKHQIDNILRWLRKTSEATNEYDVNTPMITTTKTTRGMVVKVHNYNVYQDPKNYEYDKESDNENTTNTKRLRQQPDTIHKNVKELKNDKEIKDIIEYLNSQTSKSFRHNTKKTQSLINARLNEGYSVDDFRTVIDNKTSQWLNDPSNNKYLRPETLFGNKFESYLNERLVPSTNQSSDNETFNITDLLSEEDDR
;
A
#
# COMPACT_ATOMS: atom_id res chain seq x y z
N MET A 1 -6.58 -10.89 21.23
CA MET A 1 -6.03 -10.02 22.29
C MET A 1 -6.68 -10.41 23.61
N SER A 2 -5.92 -10.74 24.66
CA SER A 2 -6.54 -11.10 25.96
C SER A 2 -7.07 -9.85 26.68
N PRO A 3 -8.04 -9.97 27.60
CA PRO A 3 -8.60 -8.80 28.32
C PRO A 3 -7.55 -7.95 29.02
N LEU A 4 -6.48 -8.57 29.54
CA LEU A 4 -5.37 -7.87 30.18
C LEU A 4 -4.55 -7.06 29.18
N HIS A 5 -4.32 -7.56 27.95
CA HIS A 5 -3.64 -6.80 26.90
C HIS A 5 -4.39 -5.51 26.57
N LEU A 6 -5.72 -5.61 26.41
CA LEU A 6 -6.57 -4.46 26.13
C LEU A 6 -6.55 -3.45 27.27
N LYS A 7 -6.62 -3.88 28.53
CA LYS A 7 -6.54 -2.99 29.69
C LYS A 7 -5.24 -2.20 29.74
N VAL A 8 -4.11 -2.87 29.54
CA VAL A 8 -2.79 -2.21 29.50
C VAL A 8 -2.72 -1.21 28.35
N TRP A 9 -3.23 -1.59 27.18
CA TRP A 9 -3.28 -0.71 26.01
C TRP A 9 -4.14 0.54 26.25
N LEU A 10 -5.36 0.38 26.75
CA LEU A 10 -6.27 1.48 27.08
C LEU A 10 -5.66 2.41 28.14
N TYR A 11 -5.03 1.85 29.16
CA TYR A 11 -4.34 2.64 30.17
C TYR A 11 -3.23 3.51 29.55
N ILE A 12 -2.43 2.96 28.64
CA ILE A 12 -1.39 3.73 27.94
C ILE A 12 -2.03 4.85 27.10
N LEU A 13 -3.09 4.57 26.35
CA LEU A 13 -3.81 5.57 25.55
C LEU A 13 -4.38 6.71 26.40
N MET A 14 -4.99 6.38 27.53
CA MET A 14 -5.58 7.37 28.45
C MET A 14 -4.52 8.20 29.16
N LYS A 15 -3.32 7.65 29.35
CA LYS A 15 -2.21 8.33 30.03
C LYS A 15 -1.33 9.14 29.08
N ALA A 16 -1.32 8.77 27.80
CA ALA A 16 -0.66 9.53 26.75
C ALA A 16 -1.18 10.97 26.72
N ARG A 17 -0.27 11.94 26.54
CA ARG A 17 -0.62 13.36 26.60
C ARG A 17 -1.32 13.79 25.32
N HIS A 18 -2.41 14.54 25.46
CA HIS A 18 -3.16 15.10 24.34
C HIS A 18 -2.47 16.29 23.67
N GLU A 19 -1.51 16.92 24.34
CA GLU A 19 -0.73 18.07 23.89
C GLU A 19 0.76 17.89 24.24
N ALA A 20 1.64 18.58 23.51
CA ALA A 20 3.06 18.60 23.82
C ALA A 20 3.32 19.40 25.11
N ASP A 21 4.24 18.93 25.94
CA ASP A 21 4.67 19.59 27.16
C ASP A 21 6.12 20.02 27.00
N GLU A 22 6.31 21.27 26.56
CA GLU A 22 7.63 21.85 26.33
C GLU A 22 8.47 21.92 27.61
N THR A 23 7.84 22.02 28.79
CA THR A 23 8.55 22.16 30.07
C THR A 23 9.20 20.85 30.53
N LYS A 24 8.60 19.71 30.17
CA LYS A 24 9.07 18.38 30.54
C LYS A 24 9.64 17.60 29.35
N GLY A 25 9.59 18.18 28.14
CA GLY A 25 10.12 17.59 26.91
C GLY A 25 9.33 16.38 26.42
N PHE A 26 8.00 16.36 26.62
CA PHE A 26 7.15 15.28 26.08
C PHE A 26 6.40 15.75 24.84
N GLU A 27 6.41 14.93 23.80
CA GLU A 27 5.58 15.16 22.61
C GLU A 27 4.13 14.72 22.84
N ARG A 28 3.21 15.19 21.99
CA ARG A 28 1.83 14.69 21.94
C ARG A 28 1.84 13.18 21.69
N GLY A 29 1.10 12.42 22.48
CA GLY A 29 1.06 10.96 22.42
C GLY A 29 2.16 10.25 23.21
N GLU A 30 2.96 10.98 23.98
CA GLU A 30 3.95 10.40 24.88
C GLU A 30 3.48 10.37 26.34
N CYS A 31 3.88 9.34 27.09
CA CYS A 31 3.69 9.27 28.54
C CYS A 31 4.82 8.53 29.24
N LEU A 32 5.05 8.87 30.52
CA LEU A 32 5.94 8.13 31.40
C LEU A 32 5.15 7.07 32.16
N ILE A 33 5.51 5.81 32.05
CA ILE A 33 4.88 4.69 32.77
C ILE A 33 5.91 3.86 33.52
N SER A 34 5.46 3.16 34.56
CA SER A 34 6.26 2.17 35.27
C SER A 34 5.51 0.85 35.39
N ILE A 35 6.24 -0.27 35.46
CA ILE A 35 5.61 -1.58 35.64
C ILE A 35 4.78 -1.65 36.94
N PRO A 36 5.27 -1.19 38.11
CA PRO A 36 4.47 -1.21 39.34
C PRO A 36 3.16 -0.46 39.22
N GLU A 37 3.17 0.67 38.50
CA GLU A 37 1.97 1.46 38.26
C GLU A 37 0.96 0.72 37.38
N ILE A 38 1.41 0.07 36.32
CA ILE A 38 0.55 -0.77 35.45
C ILE A 38 -0.03 -1.94 36.27
N GLN A 39 0.75 -2.54 37.18
CA GLN A 39 0.25 -3.61 38.04
C GLN A 39 -0.89 -3.16 38.96
N GLU A 40 -0.79 -1.95 39.51
CA GLU A 40 -1.83 -1.40 40.37
C GLU A 40 -3.11 -1.13 39.58
N VAL A 41 -2.99 -0.41 38.45
CA VAL A 41 -4.13 0.00 37.65
C VAL A 41 -4.81 -1.17 36.94
N CYS A 42 -4.05 -2.18 36.53
CA CYS A 42 -4.58 -3.36 35.85
C CYS A 42 -5.00 -4.49 36.82
N SER A 43 -4.99 -4.23 38.13
CA SER A 43 -5.52 -5.18 39.12
C SER A 43 -7.03 -5.36 38.95
N TYR A 44 -7.54 -6.55 39.29
CA TYR A 44 -8.97 -6.85 39.19
C TYR A 44 -9.42 -7.73 40.35
N LYS A 45 -10.71 -7.61 40.72
CA LYS A 45 -11.31 -8.42 41.77
C LYS A 45 -11.74 -9.77 41.23
N VAL A 46 -11.39 -10.83 41.94
CA VAL A 46 -11.90 -12.20 41.76
C VAL A 46 -12.60 -12.59 43.05
N GLY A 47 -13.93 -12.42 43.06
CA GLY A 47 -14.70 -12.47 44.30
C GLY A 47 -14.19 -11.44 45.31
N TYR A 48 -13.72 -11.92 46.47
CA TYR A 48 -13.18 -11.08 47.54
C TYR A 48 -11.66 -10.84 47.45
N ARG A 49 -10.96 -11.48 46.51
CA ARG A 49 -9.50 -11.35 46.35
C ARG A 49 -9.20 -10.31 45.28
N THR A 50 -8.12 -9.56 45.46
CA THR A 50 -7.58 -8.67 44.43
C THR A 50 -6.41 -9.37 43.76
N GLU A 51 -6.52 -9.66 42.48
CA GLU A 51 -5.44 -10.21 41.68
C GLU A 51 -4.70 -9.08 40.97
N LYS A 52 -3.38 -9.08 41.10
CA LYS A 52 -2.49 -8.14 40.40
C LYS A 52 -1.77 -8.88 39.28
N PRO A 53 -1.74 -8.34 38.06
CA PRO A 53 -0.96 -8.95 36.99
C PRO A 53 0.52 -8.98 37.38
N THR A 54 1.20 -10.05 36.98
CA THR A 54 2.63 -10.21 37.27
C THR A 54 3.45 -9.29 36.37
N LYS A 55 4.65 -8.92 36.84
CA LYS A 55 5.62 -8.17 36.02
C LYS A 55 5.87 -8.86 34.67
N HIS A 56 5.99 -10.18 34.66
CA HIS A 56 6.23 -10.95 33.44
C HIS A 56 5.05 -10.85 32.45
N GLN A 57 3.82 -10.90 32.94
CA GLN A 57 2.64 -10.70 32.09
C GLN A 57 2.66 -9.32 31.44
N ILE A 58 2.96 -8.27 32.20
CA ILE A 58 3.05 -6.90 31.67
C ILE A 58 4.21 -6.78 30.67
N ASP A 59 5.39 -7.32 30.98
CA ASP A 59 6.53 -7.29 30.08
C ASP A 59 6.21 -8.00 28.75
N ASN A 60 5.50 -9.12 28.79
CA ASN A 60 5.04 -9.82 27.59
C ASN A 60 4.03 -9.00 26.79
N ILE A 61 3.11 -8.30 27.45
CA ILE A 61 2.15 -7.41 26.80
C ILE A 61 2.87 -6.23 26.15
N LEU A 62 3.81 -5.59 26.85
CA LEU A 62 4.61 -4.49 26.29
C LEU A 62 5.50 -4.97 25.13
N ARG A 63 6.04 -6.19 25.21
CA ARG A 63 6.73 -6.83 24.08
C ARG A 63 5.77 -7.05 22.93
N TRP A 64 4.55 -7.51 23.18
CA TRP A 64 3.52 -7.71 22.17
C TRP A 64 3.11 -6.40 21.49
N LEU A 65 2.93 -5.30 22.24
CA LEU A 65 2.61 -3.97 21.68
C LEU A 65 3.77 -3.37 20.86
N ARG A 66 5.01 -3.75 21.19
CA ARG A 66 6.20 -3.41 20.39
C ARG A 66 6.41 -4.34 19.20
N LYS A 67 5.90 -5.56 19.26
CA LYS A 67 6.05 -6.54 18.19
C LYS A 67 5.19 -6.10 17.01
N THR A 68 5.90 -5.78 15.95
CA THR A 68 5.44 -5.70 14.59
C THR A 68 4.98 -7.13 14.23
N SER A 69 3.75 -7.38 13.78
CA SER A 69 3.29 -8.75 13.48
C SER A 69 4.26 -9.38 12.50
N GLU A 70 4.97 -10.45 12.87
CA GLU A 70 5.93 -11.14 12.01
C GLU A 70 5.19 -11.72 10.80
N ALA A 71 4.97 -10.89 9.77
CA ALA A 71 4.42 -11.25 8.48
C ALA A 71 5.54 -10.99 7.46
N THR A 72 5.91 -12.07 6.80
CA THR A 72 7.00 -12.27 5.84
C THR A 72 6.82 -11.53 4.52
N ASN A 73 6.21 -10.34 4.51
CA ASN A 73 5.96 -9.59 3.29
C ASN A 73 6.56 -8.19 3.35
N GLU A 74 7.45 -7.94 2.40
CA GLU A 74 8.37 -6.81 2.23
C GLU A 74 7.68 -5.43 2.04
N TYR A 75 6.35 -5.35 2.08
CA TYR A 75 5.59 -4.15 1.65
C TYR A 75 4.57 -3.58 2.64
N ASP A 76 4.44 -4.14 3.85
CA ASP A 76 3.59 -3.58 4.91
C ASP A 76 4.50 -2.87 5.92
N VAL A 77 4.36 -1.54 6.06
CA VAL A 77 5.09 -0.79 7.10
C VAL A 77 4.52 -1.19 8.45
N ASN A 78 5.09 -2.27 8.97
CA ASN A 78 4.76 -2.94 10.21
C ASN A 78 5.12 -2.02 11.38
N THR A 79 4.33 -0.96 11.53
CA THR A 79 4.60 0.12 12.48
C THR A 79 4.18 -0.39 13.85
N PRO A 80 5.09 -0.44 14.83
CA PRO A 80 4.76 -0.92 16.17
C PRO A 80 3.65 -0.05 16.78
N MET A 81 2.76 -0.63 17.59
CA MET A 81 1.70 0.17 18.25
C MET A 81 2.30 1.20 19.22
N ILE A 82 3.42 0.84 19.86
CA ILE A 82 4.18 1.72 20.75
C ILE A 82 5.68 1.59 20.54
N THR A 83 6.40 2.66 20.81
CA THR A 83 7.85 2.65 21.07
C THR A 83 8.11 3.00 22.53
N THR A 84 9.17 2.43 23.11
CA THR A 84 9.48 2.61 24.54
C THR A 84 10.94 2.96 24.76
N THR A 85 11.22 4.03 25.50
CA THR A 85 12.56 4.49 25.88
C THR A 85 12.73 4.35 27.39
N LYS A 86 13.80 3.70 27.84
CA LYS A 86 14.04 3.48 29.27
C LYS A 86 14.46 4.78 29.97
N THR A 87 14.05 4.94 31.22
CA THR A 87 14.38 6.10 32.07
C THR A 87 14.63 5.65 33.50
N THR A 88 15.20 6.51 34.34
CA THR A 88 15.47 6.22 35.76
C THR A 88 14.20 5.94 36.58
N ARG A 89 13.07 6.59 36.24
CA ARG A 89 11.79 6.46 36.95
C ARG A 89 10.79 5.50 36.29
N GLY A 90 11.17 4.83 35.19
CA GLY A 90 10.28 3.99 34.41
C GLY A 90 10.65 3.93 32.94
N MET A 91 9.68 4.10 32.07
CA MET A 91 9.89 4.20 30.62
C MET A 91 8.95 5.23 30.00
N VAL A 92 9.48 5.99 29.05
CA VAL A 92 8.68 6.83 28.17
C VAL A 92 8.10 5.94 27.08
N VAL A 93 6.80 6.03 26.86
CA VAL A 93 6.08 5.33 25.82
C VAL A 93 5.52 6.34 24.84
N LYS A 94 5.84 6.14 23.56
CA LYS A 94 5.31 6.91 22.45
C LYS A 94 4.29 6.06 21.72
N VAL A 95 3.05 6.54 21.65
CA VAL A 95 1.96 5.86 20.95
C VAL A 95 2.01 6.24 19.47
N HIS A 96 2.17 5.24 18.59
CA HIS A 96 2.10 5.49 17.15
C HIS A 96 0.66 5.80 16.71
N ASN A 97 0.50 6.66 15.71
CA ASN A 97 -0.80 7.11 15.20
C ASN A 97 -1.73 7.74 16.26
N TYR A 98 -1.19 8.23 17.37
CA TYR A 98 -1.99 8.87 18.43
C TYR A 98 -2.81 10.06 17.92
N ASN A 99 -2.26 10.83 16.98
CA ASN A 99 -2.98 11.93 16.32
C ASN A 99 -4.27 11.46 15.64
N VAL A 100 -4.25 10.28 15.01
CA VAL A 100 -5.44 9.70 14.36
C VAL A 100 -6.47 9.28 15.40
N TYR A 101 -6.03 8.64 16.49
CA TYR A 101 -6.92 8.14 17.54
C TYR A 101 -7.59 9.23 18.36
N GLN A 102 -7.00 10.42 18.42
CA GLN A 102 -7.43 11.51 19.28
C GLN A 102 -7.96 12.73 18.51
N ASP A 103 -8.09 12.65 17.19
CA ASP A 103 -8.78 13.69 16.41
C ASP A 103 -10.28 13.36 16.32
N PRO A 104 -11.16 14.15 16.95
CA PRO A 104 -12.59 13.92 16.90
C PRO A 104 -13.14 13.90 15.47
N LYS A 105 -12.52 14.62 14.53
CA LYS A 105 -12.95 14.66 13.12
C LYS A 105 -12.90 13.30 12.45
N ASN A 106 -12.01 12.41 12.91
CA ASN A 106 -11.92 11.04 12.41
C ASN A 106 -13.10 10.16 12.86
N TYR A 107 -13.89 10.64 13.82
CA TYR A 107 -15.05 9.95 14.41
C TYR A 107 -16.33 10.78 14.32
N GLU A 108 -16.30 11.92 13.62
CA GLU A 108 -17.50 12.69 13.33
C GLU A 108 -18.42 11.83 12.48
N TYR A 109 -19.53 11.43 13.08
CA TYR A 109 -20.66 10.86 12.36
C TYR A 109 -21.30 11.98 11.54
N ASP A 110 -21.68 11.70 10.29
CA ASP A 110 -22.47 12.64 9.49
C ASP A 110 -23.70 13.05 10.29
N LYS A 111 -23.74 14.31 10.75
CA LYS A 111 -24.96 14.92 11.29
C LYS A 111 -25.89 15.23 10.10
N GLU A 112 -26.45 14.19 9.49
CA GLU A 112 -27.72 14.38 8.80
C GLU A 112 -28.76 14.67 9.88
N SER A 113 -29.05 15.95 10.05
CA SER A 113 -30.33 16.39 10.59
C SER A 113 -31.41 15.73 9.73
N ASP A 114 -32.15 14.77 10.30
CA ASP A 114 -33.40 14.27 9.74
C ASP A 114 -34.41 15.42 9.64
N ASN A 115 -34.24 16.28 8.64
CA ASN A 115 -35.31 17.14 8.18
C ASN A 115 -36.03 16.36 7.09
N GLU A 116 -37.10 15.65 7.49
CA GLU A 116 -38.07 15.07 6.57
C GLU A 116 -38.60 16.17 5.68
N ASN A 117 -38.01 16.36 4.50
CA ASN A 117 -38.71 16.79 3.29
C ASN A 117 -37.78 16.64 2.08
N THR A 118 -38.29 15.88 1.10
CA THR A 118 -37.85 15.74 -0.30
C THR A 118 -36.97 14.52 -0.61
N THR A 119 -37.67 13.41 -0.81
CA THR A 119 -37.25 12.21 -1.52
C THR A 119 -36.66 12.55 -2.90
N ASN A 120 -35.35 12.38 -3.10
CA ASN A 120 -34.72 11.78 -4.30
C ASN A 120 -33.21 12.05 -4.37
N THR A 121 -32.41 11.25 -3.68
CA THR A 121 -31.03 10.97 -4.10
C THR A 121 -30.60 9.60 -3.60
N LYS A 122 -30.02 8.81 -4.51
CA LYS A 122 -29.64 7.40 -4.32
C LYS A 122 -28.82 7.19 -3.04
N ARG A 123 -29.39 6.42 -2.11
CA ARG A 123 -28.69 5.83 -0.96
C ARG A 123 -27.42 5.11 -1.42
N LEU A 124 -26.24 5.63 -1.05
CA LEU A 124 -25.02 4.84 -0.97
C LEU A 124 -25.04 4.13 0.38
N ARG A 125 -25.36 2.83 0.38
CA ARG A 125 -25.10 1.96 1.53
C ARG A 125 -23.58 1.85 1.68
N GLN A 126 -22.99 2.56 2.63
CA GLN A 126 -21.62 2.29 3.03
C GLN A 126 -21.62 1.18 4.10
N GLN A 127 -20.84 0.14 3.81
CA GLN A 127 -20.65 -1.05 4.62
C GLN A 127 -19.80 -0.69 5.85
N PRO A 128 -19.85 -1.47 6.95
CA PRO A 128 -19.08 -1.17 8.16
C PRO A 128 -17.58 -1.22 7.85
N ASP A 129 -16.92 -0.08 8.01
CA ASP A 129 -15.50 0.11 7.74
C ASP A 129 -14.64 -0.53 8.83
N THR A 130 -14.26 -1.78 8.60
CA THR A 130 -13.14 -2.42 9.28
C THR A 130 -11.85 -1.71 8.83
N ILE A 131 -11.28 -0.89 9.73
CA ILE A 131 -10.12 0.00 9.55
C ILE A 131 -8.90 -0.65 8.84
N HIS A 132 -8.75 -1.97 8.84
CA HIS A 132 -7.70 -2.67 8.10
C HIS A 132 -7.88 -2.73 6.57
N LYS A 133 -9.09 -2.55 6.03
CA LYS A 133 -9.30 -2.48 4.57
C LYS A 133 -8.84 -1.15 3.98
N ASN A 134 -8.99 -0.06 4.74
CA ASN A 134 -8.88 1.30 4.20
C ASN A 134 -7.44 1.67 3.80
N VAL A 135 -6.40 1.25 4.53
CA VAL A 135 -5.01 1.60 4.18
C VAL A 135 -4.53 0.88 2.91
N LYS A 136 -4.87 -0.40 2.75
CA LYS A 136 -4.50 -1.17 1.54
C LYS A 136 -5.26 -0.64 0.32
N GLU A 137 -6.55 -0.32 0.49
CA GLU A 137 -7.38 0.23 -0.59
C GLU A 137 -6.90 1.63 -1.01
N LEU A 138 -6.53 2.49 -0.05
CA LEU A 138 -5.93 3.81 -0.32
C LEU A 138 -4.55 3.75 -1.00
N LYS A 139 -3.68 2.82 -0.56
CA LYS A 139 -2.36 2.62 -1.18
C LYS A 139 -2.51 2.11 -2.61
N ASN A 140 -3.35 1.11 -2.81
CA ASN A 140 -3.63 0.56 -4.13
C ASN A 140 -4.30 1.61 -5.04
N ASP A 141 -5.17 2.48 -4.52
CA ASP A 141 -5.77 3.55 -5.32
C ASP A 141 -4.74 4.56 -5.83
N LYS A 142 -3.75 4.91 -5.01
CA LYS A 142 -2.63 5.75 -5.44
C LYS A 142 -1.78 5.06 -6.51
N GLU A 143 -1.42 3.80 -6.29
CA GLU A 143 -0.62 3.02 -7.25
C GLU A 143 -1.36 2.82 -8.59
N ILE A 144 -2.65 2.52 -8.56
CA ILE A 144 -3.51 2.39 -9.75
C ILE A 144 -3.57 3.72 -10.52
N LYS A 145 -3.70 4.84 -9.81
CA LYS A 145 -3.71 6.16 -10.41
C LYS A 145 -2.38 6.45 -11.12
N ASP A 146 -1.27 6.22 -10.43
CA ASP A 146 0.08 6.46 -10.96
C ASP A 146 0.35 5.60 -12.22
N ILE A 147 -0.04 4.33 -12.22
CA ILE A 147 0.11 3.41 -13.37
C ILE A 147 -0.70 3.90 -14.58
N ILE A 148 -1.95 4.31 -14.36
CA ILE A 148 -2.84 4.75 -15.45
C ILE A 148 -2.46 6.13 -15.98
N GLU A 149 -2.02 7.03 -15.12
CA GLU A 149 -1.49 8.33 -15.52
C GLU A 149 -0.22 8.15 -16.37
N TYR A 150 0.66 7.22 -16.00
CA TYR A 150 1.82 6.86 -16.82
C TYR A 150 1.42 6.31 -18.20
N LEU A 151 0.50 5.34 -18.26
CA LEU A 151 -0.01 4.81 -19.53
C LEU A 151 -0.60 5.91 -20.43
N ASN A 152 -1.38 6.82 -19.85
CA ASN A 152 -1.97 7.94 -20.56
C ASN A 152 -0.90 8.88 -21.13
N SER A 153 0.14 9.19 -20.34
CA SER A 153 1.26 10.03 -20.78
C SER A 153 2.02 9.44 -21.95
N GLN A 154 2.27 8.11 -21.95
CA GLN A 154 3.03 7.44 -23.00
C GLN A 154 2.21 7.23 -24.29
N THR A 155 0.89 7.13 -24.18
CA THR A 155 0.02 6.81 -25.34
C THR A 155 -0.76 8.00 -25.87
N SER A 156 -0.69 9.16 -25.22
CA SER A 156 -1.57 10.32 -25.47
C SER A 156 -3.06 9.95 -25.42
N LYS A 157 -3.43 9.03 -24.52
CA LYS A 157 -4.81 8.58 -24.28
C LYS A 157 -5.30 9.03 -22.90
N SER A 158 -6.60 8.86 -22.63
CA SER A 158 -7.25 9.31 -21.39
C SER A 158 -8.06 8.18 -20.72
N PHE A 159 -7.40 7.08 -20.38
CA PHE A 159 -8.01 6.00 -19.60
C PHE A 159 -8.31 6.46 -18.16
N ARG A 160 -9.42 5.95 -17.61
CA ARG A 160 -9.84 6.27 -16.24
C ARG A 160 -9.35 5.22 -15.26
N HIS A 161 -8.64 5.67 -14.22
CA HIS A 161 -8.16 4.81 -13.13
C HIS A 161 -9.29 4.24 -12.27
N ASN A 162 -10.44 4.93 -12.19
CA ASN A 162 -11.60 4.55 -11.38
C ASN A 162 -12.50 3.46 -11.98
N THR A 163 -12.13 2.87 -13.12
CA THR A 163 -12.96 1.85 -13.76
C THR A 163 -12.72 0.51 -13.06
N LYS A 164 -13.80 -0.14 -12.58
CA LYS A 164 -13.72 -1.44 -11.87
C LYS A 164 -12.85 -2.49 -12.59
N LYS A 165 -12.98 -2.59 -13.91
CA LYS A 165 -12.21 -3.55 -14.72
C LYS A 165 -10.71 -3.25 -14.71
N THR A 166 -10.34 -1.97 -14.84
CA THR A 166 -8.95 -1.50 -14.77
C THR A 166 -8.35 -1.74 -13.39
N GLN A 167 -9.07 -1.35 -12.33
CA GLN A 167 -8.66 -1.58 -10.95
C GLN A 167 -8.48 -3.08 -10.68
N SER A 168 -9.41 -3.92 -11.13
CA SER A 168 -9.34 -5.38 -10.93
C SER A 168 -8.09 -5.99 -11.56
N LEU A 169 -7.71 -5.56 -12.76
CA LEU A 169 -6.53 -6.09 -13.45
C LEU A 169 -5.23 -5.67 -12.76
N ILE A 170 -5.13 -4.40 -12.39
CA ILE A 170 -3.94 -3.87 -11.70
C ILE A 170 -3.81 -4.50 -10.31
N ASN A 171 -4.90 -4.54 -9.54
CA ASN A 171 -4.91 -5.17 -8.22
C ASN A 171 -4.57 -6.66 -8.29
N ALA A 172 -4.97 -7.38 -9.33
CA ALA A 172 -4.60 -8.78 -9.50
C ALA A 172 -3.07 -8.93 -9.58
N ARG A 173 -2.38 -8.11 -10.39
CA ARG A 173 -0.92 -8.16 -10.54
C ARG A 173 -0.17 -7.65 -9.30
N LEU A 174 -0.66 -6.60 -8.64
CA LEU A 174 -0.10 -6.14 -7.36
C LEU A 174 -0.19 -7.25 -6.29
N ASN A 175 -1.30 -7.99 -6.25
CA ASN A 175 -1.45 -9.12 -5.31
C ASN A 175 -0.61 -10.35 -5.69
N GLU A 176 -0.21 -10.49 -6.96
CA GLU A 176 0.74 -11.51 -7.43
C GLU A 176 2.20 -11.16 -7.08
N GLY A 177 2.47 -9.94 -6.61
CA GLY A 177 3.79 -9.49 -6.16
C GLY A 177 4.52 -8.56 -7.13
N TYR A 178 3.87 -8.15 -8.23
CA TYR A 178 4.46 -7.19 -9.17
C TYR A 178 4.44 -5.77 -8.60
N SER A 179 5.53 -5.03 -8.82
CA SER A 179 5.73 -3.65 -8.39
C SER A 179 5.18 -2.65 -9.42
N VAL A 180 4.96 -1.39 -9.01
CA VAL A 180 4.57 -0.30 -9.93
C VAL A 180 5.58 -0.12 -11.07
N ASP A 181 6.87 -0.37 -10.82
CA ASP A 181 7.92 -0.27 -11.84
C ASP A 181 7.81 -1.39 -12.88
N ASP A 182 7.31 -2.57 -12.51
CA ASP A 182 7.02 -3.63 -13.47
C ASP A 182 5.90 -3.22 -14.43
N PHE A 183 4.87 -2.51 -13.94
CA PHE A 183 3.82 -1.96 -14.81
C PHE A 183 4.39 -0.91 -15.77
N ARG A 184 5.28 -0.03 -15.30
CA ARG A 184 5.94 0.96 -16.16
C ARG A 184 6.77 0.28 -17.24
N THR A 185 7.52 -0.76 -16.88
CA THR A 185 8.31 -1.56 -17.83
C THR A 185 7.44 -2.21 -18.90
N VAL A 186 6.30 -2.80 -18.52
CA VAL A 186 5.33 -3.37 -19.50
C VAL A 186 4.78 -2.29 -20.43
N ILE A 187 4.47 -1.11 -19.90
CA ILE A 187 4.01 0.04 -20.70
C ILE A 187 5.10 0.47 -21.68
N ASP A 188 6.34 0.62 -21.25
CA ASP A 188 7.46 1.04 -22.08
C ASP A 188 7.76 0.02 -23.19
N ASN A 189 7.77 -1.27 -22.85
CA ASN A 189 7.98 -2.36 -23.80
C ASN A 189 6.92 -2.34 -24.91
N LYS A 190 5.64 -2.24 -24.54
CA LYS A 190 4.54 -2.29 -25.51
C LYS A 190 4.32 -0.99 -26.26
N THR A 191 4.55 0.16 -25.63
CA THR A 191 4.48 1.44 -26.34
C THR A 191 5.57 1.54 -27.40
N SER A 192 6.79 1.11 -27.09
CA SER A 192 7.89 1.05 -28.07
C SER A 192 7.55 0.19 -29.29
N GLN A 193 6.86 -0.95 -29.09
CA GLN A 193 6.50 -1.86 -30.17
C GLN A 193 5.23 -1.45 -30.94
N TRP A 194 4.20 -0.98 -30.23
CA TRP A 194 2.84 -0.88 -30.78
C TRP A 194 2.36 0.56 -31.00
N LEU A 195 3.03 1.58 -30.47
CA LEU A 195 2.55 2.97 -30.58
C LEU A 195 2.52 3.43 -32.04
N ASN A 196 3.56 3.08 -32.82
CA ASN A 196 3.68 3.45 -34.23
C ASN A 196 3.14 2.38 -35.19
N ASP A 197 2.64 1.25 -34.68
CA ASP A 197 2.06 0.19 -35.49
C ASP A 197 0.54 0.42 -35.66
N PRO A 198 0.04 0.64 -36.90
CA PRO A 198 -1.37 0.92 -37.16
C PRO A 198 -2.32 -0.21 -36.70
N SER A 199 -1.86 -1.46 -36.71
CA SER A 199 -2.67 -2.61 -36.31
C SER A 199 -2.67 -2.78 -34.79
N ASN A 200 -1.52 -2.53 -34.15
CA ASN A 200 -1.31 -2.89 -32.75
C ASN A 200 -1.55 -1.73 -31.75
N ASN A 201 -1.53 -0.46 -32.17
CA ASN A 201 -1.78 0.68 -31.27
C ASN A 201 -3.11 0.56 -30.50
N LYS A 202 -4.16 0.00 -31.13
CA LYS A 202 -5.48 -0.21 -30.50
C LYS A 202 -5.44 -1.11 -29.25
N TYR A 203 -4.38 -1.92 -29.11
CA TYR A 203 -4.17 -2.81 -27.98
C TYR A 203 -3.39 -2.17 -26.82
N LEU A 204 -2.93 -0.93 -26.96
CA LEU A 204 -2.36 -0.14 -25.85
C LEU A 204 -3.47 0.37 -24.94
N ARG A 205 -4.01 -0.55 -24.13
CA ARG A 205 -5.10 -0.32 -23.17
C ARG A 205 -4.91 -1.20 -21.92
N PRO A 206 -5.45 -0.80 -20.75
CA PRO A 206 -5.25 -1.55 -19.50
C PRO A 206 -5.67 -3.03 -19.58
N GLU A 207 -6.77 -3.32 -20.28
CA GLU A 207 -7.27 -4.69 -20.45
C GLU A 207 -6.28 -5.62 -21.14
N THR A 208 -5.53 -5.10 -22.11
CA THR A 208 -4.60 -5.92 -22.87
C THR A 208 -3.24 -5.98 -22.18
N LEU A 209 -2.75 -4.84 -21.68
CA LEU A 209 -1.43 -4.76 -21.04
C LEU A 209 -1.38 -5.50 -19.70
N PHE A 210 -2.45 -5.43 -18.91
CA PHE A 210 -2.51 -6.00 -17.55
C PHE A 210 -3.30 -7.33 -17.49
N GLY A 211 -3.61 -7.90 -18.66
CA GLY A 211 -4.26 -9.20 -18.80
C GLY A 211 -3.31 -10.38 -18.53
N ASN A 212 -3.67 -11.58 -18.99
CA ASN A 212 -2.94 -12.82 -18.68
C ASN A 212 -1.52 -12.90 -19.25
N LYS A 213 -1.14 -11.99 -20.15
CA LYS A 213 0.18 -11.95 -20.78
C LYS A 213 1.14 -10.96 -20.10
N PHE A 214 0.78 -10.43 -18.92
CA PHE A 214 1.56 -9.41 -18.20
C PHE A 214 3.03 -9.81 -18.00
N GLU A 215 3.28 -11.00 -17.42
CA GLU A 215 4.63 -11.52 -17.18
C GLU A 215 5.43 -11.69 -18.47
N SER A 216 4.77 -12.13 -19.55
CA SER A 216 5.39 -12.24 -20.87
C SER A 216 5.82 -10.86 -21.37
N TYR A 217 4.98 -9.84 -21.21
CA TYR A 217 5.29 -8.48 -21.65
C TYR A 217 6.38 -7.82 -20.81
N LEU A 218 6.46 -8.17 -19.52
CA LEU A 218 7.50 -7.71 -18.62
C LEU A 218 8.88 -8.26 -19.03
N ASN A 219 8.92 -9.55 -19.37
CA ASN A 219 10.15 -10.26 -19.74
C ASN A 219 10.52 -10.17 -21.22
N GLU A 220 9.73 -9.48 -22.04
CA GLU A 220 10.05 -9.27 -23.45
C GLU A 220 11.30 -8.40 -23.57
N ARG A 221 12.39 -8.99 -24.10
CA ARG A 221 13.61 -8.24 -24.40
C ARG A 221 13.33 -7.31 -25.57
N LEU A 222 13.45 -6.00 -25.34
CA LEU A 222 13.54 -5.01 -26.42
C LEU A 222 14.81 -5.33 -27.20
N VAL A 223 14.66 -6.05 -28.32
CA VAL A 223 15.71 -6.09 -29.33
C VAL A 223 15.72 -4.68 -29.93
N PRO A 224 16.80 -3.89 -29.78
CA PRO A 224 16.84 -2.56 -30.37
C PRO A 224 16.61 -2.73 -31.87
N SER A 225 15.58 -2.03 -32.37
CA SER A 225 15.27 -2.01 -33.79
C SER A 225 16.40 -1.26 -34.50
N THR A 226 17.43 -1.98 -34.91
CA THR A 226 18.33 -1.51 -35.97
C THR A 226 17.45 -1.33 -37.19
N ASN A 227 17.30 -0.08 -37.64
CA ASN A 227 16.62 0.23 -38.90
C ASN A 227 17.13 -0.69 -40.00
N GLN A 228 16.20 -1.27 -40.75
CA GLN A 228 16.44 -2.01 -41.97
C GLN A 228 17.41 -1.23 -42.87
N SER A 229 18.60 -1.79 -43.11
CA SER A 229 19.32 -1.54 -44.35
C SER A 229 18.91 -2.69 -45.26
N SER A 230 18.00 -2.39 -46.19
CA SER A 230 17.68 -3.27 -47.29
C SER A 230 18.91 -3.40 -48.19
N ASP A 231 19.77 -4.37 -47.87
CA ASP A 231 20.71 -4.93 -48.83
C ASP A 231 19.92 -5.87 -49.73
N ASN A 232 19.28 -5.28 -50.74
CA ASN A 232 18.92 -6.01 -51.94
C ASN A 232 20.23 -6.42 -52.63
N GLU A 233 20.81 -7.56 -52.22
CA GLU A 233 21.71 -8.32 -53.08
C GLU A 233 20.92 -8.79 -54.28
N THR A 234 20.88 -7.93 -55.30
CA THR A 234 20.58 -8.33 -56.66
C THR A 234 21.75 -9.21 -57.08
N PHE A 235 21.54 -10.52 -57.08
CA PHE A 235 22.40 -11.46 -57.78
C PHE A 235 22.40 -11.05 -59.27
N ASN A 236 23.42 -10.29 -59.67
CA ASN A 236 23.71 -10.04 -61.09
C ASN A 236 24.21 -11.36 -61.69
N ILE A 237 23.31 -12.09 -62.34
CA ILE A 237 23.59 -13.32 -63.10
C ILE A 237 24.39 -13.04 -64.39
N THR A 238 24.81 -11.79 -64.63
CA THR A 238 25.55 -11.40 -65.85
C THR A 238 27.06 -11.58 -65.77
N ASP A 239 27.63 -11.98 -64.63
CA ASP A 239 29.10 -12.12 -64.47
C ASP A 239 29.59 -13.59 -64.49
N LEU A 240 28.72 -14.55 -64.79
CA LEU A 240 29.06 -15.98 -64.86
C LEU A 240 29.02 -16.57 -66.30
N LEU A 241 28.88 -15.72 -67.32
CA LEU A 241 28.82 -16.12 -68.74
C LEU A 241 29.76 -15.29 -69.64
N SER A 242 30.84 -14.74 -69.10
CA SER A 242 31.82 -13.97 -69.88
C SER A 242 33.26 -14.49 -69.80
N GLU A 243 33.46 -15.69 -69.24
CA GLU A 243 34.67 -16.49 -69.51
C GLU A 243 34.29 -17.62 -70.47
N GLU A 244 33.88 -17.22 -71.67
CA GLU A 244 34.00 -18.06 -72.86
C GLU A 244 35.49 -18.22 -73.20
N ASP A 245 35.81 -19.42 -73.71
CA ASP A 245 36.71 -19.60 -74.84
C ASP A 245 37.99 -18.75 -74.88
N ASP A 246 39.06 -19.28 -74.28
CA ASP A 246 40.39 -19.24 -74.88
C ASP A 246 41.36 -20.17 -74.12
N ARG A 247 41.38 -21.46 -74.50
CA ARG A 247 42.59 -22.30 -74.73
C ARG A 247 42.28 -23.74 -75.12
#